data_AF-A0A4V1L6C1-F1
#
_entry.id   AF-A0A4V1L6C1-F1
#
_cell.length_a   1.000
_cell.length_b   1.000
_cell.length_c   1.000
_cell.angle_alpha   90.00
_cell.angle_beta   90.00
_cell.angle_gamma   90.00
#
_symmetry.space_group_name_H-M   'P 1'
#
loop_
_entity.id
_entity.type
_entity.pdbx_description
1 polymer ?
#
loop_
_entity_poly.entity_id
_entity_poly.type
_entity_poly.pdbx_seq_one_letter_code
_entity_poly.pdbx_strand_id
1 'polypeptide(L)'
;MIYPDSVYTARMNEQQKAWFYAEYERARKDEIAGVLFAVFLGSFGIHHFYLGRNGLGLTYLLLSWTGIPCFLGWIEAFFMPARVREYNVAIASLISSHILAGPGMPVQNGSMPVASI
;
A
#
# COMPACT_ATOMS: atom_id res chain seq x y z
N MET A 1 6.43 -12.27 -6.63
CA MET A 1 5.62 -11.07 -6.94
C MET A 1 4.16 -11.52 -6.96
N ILE A 2 3.46 -11.38 -5.84
CA ILE A 2 2.03 -11.70 -5.75
C ILE A 2 1.32 -10.38 -6.01
N TYR A 3 0.85 -10.18 -7.24
CA TYR A 3 0.06 -9.01 -7.56
C TYR A 3 -1.36 -9.19 -6.99
N PRO A 4 -2.06 -8.08 -6.66
CA PRO A 4 -3.44 -8.15 -6.19
C PRO A 4 -4.37 -8.33 -7.42
N ASP A 5 -4.33 -9.50 -8.06
CA ASP A 5 -4.70 -9.68 -9.47
C ASP A 5 -6.19 -9.81 -9.80
N SER A 6 -7.07 -10.14 -8.85
CA SER A 6 -8.45 -10.48 -9.22
C SER A 6 -9.50 -9.43 -8.88
N VAL A 7 -9.27 -8.59 -7.87
CA VAL A 7 -10.33 -7.67 -7.39
C VAL A 7 -10.16 -6.26 -7.97
N TYR A 8 -8.91 -5.76 -8.03
CA TYR A 8 -8.64 -4.36 -8.39
C TYR A 8 -8.53 -4.13 -9.90
N THR A 9 -8.12 -5.15 -10.65
CA THR A 9 -7.90 -5.05 -12.11
C THR A 9 -8.97 -5.77 -12.94
N ALA A 10 -10.00 -6.35 -12.30
CA ALA A 10 -11.05 -7.13 -12.98
C ALA A 10 -11.78 -6.36 -14.10
N ARG A 11 -11.89 -5.04 -13.96
CA ARG A 11 -12.60 -4.17 -14.91
C ARG A 11 -11.67 -3.38 -15.83
N MET A 12 -10.38 -3.73 -15.88
CA MET A 12 -9.35 -3.03 -16.62
C MET A 12 -8.96 -3.77 -17.91
N ASN A 13 -8.69 -3.02 -18.99
CA ASN A 13 -8.03 -3.54 -20.18
C ASN A 13 -6.52 -3.76 -19.95
N GLU A 14 -5.82 -4.39 -20.89
CA GLU A 14 -4.38 -4.71 -20.75
C GLU A 14 -3.49 -3.48 -20.51
N GLN A 15 -3.81 -2.33 -21.12
CA GLN A 15 -3.07 -1.09 -20.90
C GLN A 15 -3.33 -0.51 -19.50
N GLN A 16 -4.59 -0.54 -19.05
CA GLN A 16 -5.01 -0.15 -17.71
C GLN A 16 -4.36 -1.02 -16.63
N LYS A 17 -4.25 -2.33 -16.87
CA LYS A 17 -3.51 -3.26 -16.00
C LYS A 17 -2.04 -2.90 -15.93
N ALA A 18 -1.39 -2.68 -17.07
CA ALA A 18 0.03 -2.33 -17.11
C ALA A 18 0.34 -1.05 -16.30
N TRP A 19 -0.49 -0.02 -16.45
CA TRP A 19 -0.39 1.21 -15.65
C TRP A 19 -0.67 0.98 -14.17
N PHE A 20 -1.72 0.23 -13.84
CA PHE A 20 -2.02 -0.13 -12.46
C PHE A 20 -0.82 -0.80 -11.80
N TYR A 21 -0.20 -1.78 -12.47
CA TYR A 21 0.96 -2.49 -11.96
C TYR A 21 2.17 -1.58 -11.81
N ALA A 22 2.45 -0.71 -12.80
CA ALA A 22 3.56 0.24 -12.71
C ALA A 22 3.41 1.21 -11.53
N GLU A 23 2.21 1.73 -11.30
CA GLU A 23 1.94 2.66 -10.21
C GLU A 23 1.89 1.94 -8.85
N TYR A 24 1.26 0.77 -8.80
CA TYR A 24 1.18 -0.05 -7.60
C TYR A 24 2.57 -0.49 -7.13
N GLU A 25 3.45 -0.95 -8.03
CA GLU A 25 4.81 -1.34 -7.67
C GLU A 25 5.63 -0.18 -7.08
N ARG A 26 5.39 1.05 -7.54
CA ARG A 26 6.05 2.25 -6.98
C ARG A 26 5.53 2.61 -5.59
N ALA A 27 4.25 2.40 -5.35
CA ALA A 27 3.59 2.81 -4.10
C ALA A 27 3.60 1.71 -3.02
N ARG A 28 3.70 0.43 -3.40
CA ARG A 28 3.68 -0.72 -2.49
C ARG A 28 4.81 -0.62 -1.46
N LYS A 29 4.52 -1.08 -0.24
CA LYS A 29 5.47 -1.22 0.86
C LYS A 29 5.77 -2.69 1.12
N ASP A 30 7.00 -2.97 1.54
CA ASP A 30 7.47 -4.32 1.85
C ASP A 30 7.21 -4.66 3.32
N GLU A 31 6.59 -5.82 3.54
CA GLU A 31 6.24 -6.30 4.88
C GLU A 31 7.49 -6.53 5.74
N ILE A 32 8.52 -7.13 5.13
CA ILE A 32 9.79 -7.42 5.78
C ILE A 32 10.50 -6.13 6.20
N ALA A 33 10.49 -5.11 5.34
CA ALA A 33 11.07 -3.81 5.67
C ALA A 33 10.36 -3.18 6.88
N GLY A 34 9.02 -3.23 6.91
CA GLY A 34 8.24 -2.78 8.07
C GLY A 34 8.63 -3.51 9.35
N VAL A 35 8.73 -4.85 9.30
CA VAL A 35 9.11 -5.68 10.47
C VAL A 35 10.52 -5.35 10.95
N LEU A 36 11.48 -5.22 10.03
CA LEU A 36 12.86 -4.83 10.35
C LEU A 36 12.89 -3.47 11.07
N PHE A 37 12.14 -2.49 10.58
CA PHE A 37 12.04 -1.19 11.25
C PHE A 37 11.40 -1.29 12.63
N ALA A 38 10.39 -2.14 12.82
CA ALA A 38 9.76 -2.33 14.13
C ALA A 38 10.71 -3.01 15.15
N VAL A 39 11.53 -3.97 14.72
CA VAL A 39 12.47 -4.70 15.61
C VAL A 39 13.69 -3.85 15.94
N PHE A 40 14.32 -3.23 14.94
CA PHE A 40 15.58 -2.50 15.14
C PHE A 40 15.38 -1.03 15.55
N LEU A 41 14.32 -0.38 15.05
CA LEU A 41 14.04 1.04 15.29
C LEU A 41 12.71 1.26 16.06
N GLY A 42 12.14 0.20 16.66
CA GLY A 42 10.89 0.25 17.41
C GLY A 42 10.92 1.18 18.62
N SER A 43 12.07 1.26 19.30
CA SER A 43 12.30 2.18 20.42
C SER A 43 12.19 3.66 20.04
N PHE A 44 12.44 3.98 18.78
CA PHE A 44 12.30 5.33 18.22
C PHE A 44 10.96 5.56 17.51
N GLY A 45 10.19 4.49 17.25
CA GLY A 45 8.91 4.57 16.55
C GLY A 45 9.00 4.83 15.04
N ILE A 46 10.17 4.63 14.44
CA ILE A 46 10.42 5.01 13.03
C ILE A 46 9.55 4.19 12.06
N HIS A 47 9.19 2.97 12.44
CA HIS A 47 8.30 2.10 11.67
C HIS A 47 6.89 2.66 11.46
N HIS A 48 6.40 3.57 12.31
CA HIS A 48 5.09 4.22 12.09
C HIS A 48 5.14 5.24 10.94
N PHE A 49 6.27 5.91 10.73
CA PHE A 49 6.45 6.82 9.60
C PHE A 49 6.49 6.09 8.26
N TYR A 50 6.95 4.83 8.25
CA TYR A 50 6.97 4.00 7.05
C TYR A 50 5.57 3.80 6.43
N LEU A 51 4.54 3.70 7.27
CA LEU A 51 3.14 3.57 6.87
C LEU A 51 2.37 4.90 6.85
N GLY A 52 3.06 6.04 6.97
CA GLY A 52 2.45 7.37 7.01
C GLY A 52 1.69 7.71 8.30
N ARG A 53 1.89 6.93 9.38
CA ARG A 53 1.24 7.14 10.70
C ARG A 53 2.07 8.10 11.55
N ASN A 54 2.26 9.32 11.05
CA ASN A 54 3.19 10.30 11.61
C ASN A 54 2.86 10.69 13.07
N GLY A 55 1.57 10.73 13.44
CA GLY A 55 1.17 11.03 14.82
C GLY A 55 1.70 10.02 15.83
N LEU A 56 1.61 8.72 15.51
CA LEU A 56 2.10 7.64 16.39
C LEU A 56 3.62 7.59 16.42
N GLY A 57 4.27 7.81 15.27
CA GLY A 57 5.72 7.93 15.20
C GLY A 57 6.25 9.06 16.09
N LEU A 58 5.58 10.23 16.09
CA LEU A 58 5.95 11.35 16.95
C LEU A 58 5.74 11.02 18.44
N THR A 59 4.62 10.37 18.81
CA THR A 59 4.38 9.92 20.19
C THR A 59 5.48 8.97 20.66
N TYR A 60 5.92 8.03 19.83
CA TYR A 60 7.00 7.11 20.17
C TYR A 60 8.34 7.83 20.30
N LEU A 61 8.63 8.80 19.45
CA LEU A 61 9.84 9.60 19.55
C LEU A 61 9.90 10.39 20.86
N LEU A 62 8.78 11.01 21.26
CA LEU A 62 8.67 11.75 22.52
C LEU A 62 8.74 10.86 23.77
N LEU A 63 8.29 9.60 23.65
CA LEU A 63 8.33 8.62 24.74
C LEU A 63 9.56 7.72 24.69
N SER A 64 10.43 7.84 23.69
CA SER A 64 11.60 6.96 23.48
C SER A 64 12.53 6.89 24.70
N TRP A 65 12.68 8.01 25.42
CA TRP A 65 13.46 8.10 26.65
C TRP A 65 12.88 7.34 27.85
N THR A 66 11.61 6.94 27.80
CA THR A 66 10.96 6.14 28.87
C THR A 66 11.25 4.64 28.76
N GLY A 67 11.81 4.18 27.64
CA GLY A 67 12.04 2.76 27.36
C GLY A 67 10.76 1.95 27.04
N ILE A 68 9.57 2.50 27.32
CA ILE A 68 8.27 1.89 27.01
C ILE A 68 8.09 1.58 25.50
N PRO A 69 8.50 2.46 24.56
CA PRO A 69 8.38 2.20 23.13
C PRO A 69 9.20 0.99 22.65
N CYS A 70 10.26 0.62 23.38
CA CYS A 70 11.04 -0.59 23.06
C CYS A 70 10.14 -1.83 23.18
N PHE A 71 9.45 -2.00 24.31
CA PHE A 71 8.59 -3.16 24.55
C PHE A 71 7.37 -3.18 23.60
N LEU A 72 6.78 -2.01 23.36
CA LEU A 72 5.69 -1.86 22.39
C LEU A 72 6.14 -2.16 20.95
N GLY A 73 7.34 -1.74 20.55
CA GLY A 73 7.90 -2.00 19.22
C GLY A 73 8.02 -3.49 18.91
N TRP A 74 8.44 -4.29 19.90
CA TRP A 74 8.48 -5.75 19.77
C TRP A 74 7.09 -6.37 19.58
N ILE A 75 6.08 -5.89 20.31
CA ILE A 75 4.70 -6.35 20.14
C ILE A 75 4.19 -5.95 18.75
N GLU A 76 4.46 -4.72 18.33
CA GLU A 76 4.02 -4.21 17.03
C GLU A 76 4.68 -4.88 15.84
N ALA A 77 5.90 -5.42 15.99
CA ALA A 77 6.57 -6.19 14.96
C ALA A 77 5.73 -7.39 14.48
N PHE A 78 4.97 -8.04 15.38
CA PHE A 78 4.07 -9.14 15.00
C PHE A 78 2.86 -8.68 14.16
N PHE A 79 2.35 -7.49 14.42
CA PHE A 79 1.21 -6.93 13.69
C PHE A 79 1.63 -6.19 12.41
N MET A 80 2.91 -5.90 12.25
CA MET A 80 3.43 -5.12 11.14
C MET A 80 3.11 -5.71 9.75
N PRO A 81 3.27 -7.02 9.49
CA PRO A 81 2.90 -7.59 8.20
C PRO A 81 1.44 -7.35 7.84
N ALA A 82 0.54 -7.50 8.81
CA ALA A 82 -0.89 -7.23 8.62
C ALA A 82 -1.14 -5.75 8.27
N ARG A 83 -0.49 -4.81 8.97
CA ARG A 83 -0.62 -3.38 8.67
C ARG A 83 -0.07 -3.00 7.31
N VAL A 84 1.06 -3.58 6.90
CA VAL A 84 1.62 -3.35 5.56
C VAL A 84 0.68 -3.90 4.48
N ARG A 85 0.06 -5.06 4.71
CA ARG A 85 -0.94 -5.63 3.81
C ARG A 85 -2.18 -4.74 3.68
N GLU A 86 -2.69 -4.22 4.80
CA GLU A 86 -3.81 -3.27 4.81
C GLU A 86 -3.46 -1.99 4.03
N TYR A 87 -2.25 -1.45 4.23
CA TYR A 87 -1.77 -0.28 3.48
C TYR A 87 -1.70 -0.56 1.98
N ASN A 88 -1.12 -1.69 1.58
CA ASN A 88 -1.01 -2.08 0.18
C ASN A 88 -2.38 -2.30 -0.47
N VAL A 89 -3.35 -2.86 0.26
CA VAL A 89 -4.76 -2.99 -0.17
C VAL A 89 -5.41 -1.63 -0.38
N ALA A 90 -5.23 -0.69 0.55
CA ALA A 90 -5.78 0.65 0.42
C ALA A 90 -5.23 1.38 -0.82
N ILE A 91 -3.92 1.30 -1.05
CA ILE A 91 -3.26 1.87 -2.23
C ILE A 91 -3.77 1.22 -3.53
N ALA A 92 -3.90 -0.11 -3.58
CA ALA A 92 -4.46 -0.81 -4.74
C ALA A 92 -5.89 -0.32 -5.05
N SER A 93 -6.75 -0.18 -4.02
CA SER A 93 -8.11 0.31 -4.21
C SER A 93 -8.15 1.74 -4.77
N LEU A 94 -7.29 2.62 -4.25
CA LEU A 94 -7.21 4.01 -4.67
C LEU A 94 -6.73 4.13 -6.12
N ILE A 95 -5.63 3.47 -6.47
CA ILE A 95 -5.09 3.47 -7.84
C ILE A 95 -6.14 2.91 -8.81
N SER A 96 -6.82 1.82 -8.44
CA SER A 96 -7.84 1.21 -9.31
C SER A 96 -9.03 2.13 -9.56
N SER A 97 -9.52 2.80 -8.53
CA SER A 97 -10.62 3.77 -8.66
C SER A 97 -10.24 4.95 -9.56
N HIS A 98 -9.01 5.45 -9.45
CA HIS A 98 -8.53 6.57 -10.25
C HIS A 98 -8.40 6.21 -11.74
N ILE A 99 -7.89 5.01 -12.04
CA ILE A 99 -7.78 4.49 -13.42
C ILE A 99 -9.16 4.25 -14.05
N LEU A 100 -10.16 3.87 -13.25
CA LEU A 100 -11.52 3.65 -13.72
C LEU A 100 -12.35 4.95 -13.84
N ALA A 101 -12.05 5.98 -13.02
CA ALA A 101 -12.84 7.22 -12.94
C ALA A 101 -12.28 8.40 -13.75
N GLY A 102 -10.97 8.43 -14.06
CA GLY A 102 -10.32 9.58 -14.70
C GLY A 102 -10.02 9.39 -16.21
N PRO A 103 -9.99 10.47 -17.02
CA PRO A 103 -9.54 10.44 -18.42
C PRO A 103 -8.00 10.37 -18.53
N GLY A 104 -7.38 9.40 -17.87
CA GLY A 104 -5.93 9.14 -17.94
C GLY A 104 -5.55 8.17 -19.06
N MET A 105 -6.51 7.48 -19.67
CA MET A 105 -6.31 6.64 -20.85
C MET A 105 -7.58 6.60 -21.71
N PRO A 106 -7.45 6.46 -23.04
CA PRO A 106 -8.58 6.14 -23.89
C PRO A 106 -9.17 4.81 -23.41
N VAL A 107 -10.46 4.84 -23.04
CA VAL A 107 -11.27 3.63 -22.88
C VAL A 107 -11.39 3.00 -24.26
N GLN A 108 -10.40 2.19 -24.66
CA GLN A 108 -10.55 1.34 -25.83
C GLN A 108 -11.48 0.21 -25.40
N ASN A 109 -12.77 0.46 -25.63
CA ASN A 109 -13.86 -0.46 -25.40
C ASN A 109 -13.57 -1.77 -26.14
N GLY A 110 -13.18 -2.81 -25.39
CA GLY A 110 -13.06 -4.16 -25.92
C GLY A 110 -14.46 -4.71 -26.16
N SER A 111 -14.99 -4.48 -27.37
CA SER A 111 -16.26 -4.95 -27.94
C SER A 111 -17.53 -4.18 -27.57
N MET A 112 -18.02 -3.38 -28.51
CA MET A 112 -19.39 -3.56 -29.00
C MET A 112 -19.25 -3.93 -30.48
N PRO A 113 -19.60 -5.16 -30.92
CA PRO A 113 -20.00 -5.34 -32.31
C PRO A 113 -21.37 -4.68 -32.52
N VAL A 114 -21.74 -4.39 -33.78
CA VAL A 114 -23.02 -3.83 -34.29
C VAL A 114 -23.00 -2.29 -34.43
N ALA A 115 -23.19 -1.67 -35.60
CA ALA A 115 -23.46 -2.13 -36.95
C ALA A 115 -22.82 -1.17 -37.97
N SER A 116 -22.40 -1.75 -39.09
CA SER A 116 -22.41 -1.13 -40.41
C SER A 116 -23.58 -0.16 -40.61
N ILE A 117 -23.30 1.06 -41.09
CA ILE A 117 -23.68 1.65 -42.39
C ILE A 117 -22.96 2.99 -42.51
#